data_AF-A0A2V2D9N1-F1
#
_entry.id   AF-A0A2V2D9N1-F1
#
_cell.length_a   1.000
_cell.length_b   1.000
_cell.length_c   1.000
_cell.angle_alpha   90.00
_cell.angle_beta   90.00
_cell.angle_gamma   90.00
#
_symmetry.space_group_name_H-M   'P 1'
#
loop_
_entity.id
_entity.type
_entity.pdbx_description
1 polymer ?
#
loop_
_entity_poly.entity_id
_entity_poly.type
_entity_poly.pdbx_seq_one_letter_code
_entity_poly.pdbx_strand_id
1 'polypeptide(L)'
;MPSKMKKSEINLSEVREDYLETILRLAKDGAPVRLVDIAKEHGVSKATVSDALAWLGAEGYIDYEKYRPVTLTPLGREIAKRTFEKHKLLLRFLGETLGIPPKEAEIAACRMEHAIGSKIAVKLAELMEAIGDEFGSNSKAGSAPASKKGKAVRGLSKKTAGSSVKKGRGRA
;
A
#
# COMPACT_ATOMS: atom_id res chain seq x y z
N MET A 1 18.42 -34.75 -7.77
CA MET A 1 17.80 -33.60 -8.46
C MET A 1 16.35 -33.93 -8.80
N PRO A 2 15.38 -33.19 -8.26
CA PRO A 2 14.11 -32.97 -8.94
C PRO A 2 14.00 -31.46 -9.21
N SER A 3 13.29 -30.94 -10.19
CA SER A 3 12.45 -31.43 -11.26
C SER A 3 12.31 -30.22 -12.20
N LYS A 4 12.22 -30.43 -13.52
CA LYS A 4 11.96 -29.36 -14.49
C LYS A 4 10.64 -28.66 -14.10
N MET A 5 10.72 -27.48 -13.48
CA MET A 5 9.55 -26.65 -13.24
C MET A 5 9.01 -26.18 -14.59
N LYS A 6 7.88 -26.74 -14.98
CA LYS A 6 7.06 -26.18 -16.06
C LYS A 6 6.76 -24.74 -15.69
N LYS A 7 6.88 -23.82 -16.65
CA LYS A 7 6.46 -22.42 -16.59
C LYS A 7 4.92 -22.34 -16.57
N SER A 8 4.27 -23.15 -15.74
CA SER A 8 2.85 -23.10 -15.43
C SER A 8 2.71 -22.08 -14.30
N GLU A 9 1.91 -21.05 -14.56
CA GLU A 9 1.50 -19.98 -13.65
C GLU A 9 1.71 -20.34 -12.17
N ILE A 10 2.71 -19.71 -11.56
CA ILE A 10 2.87 -19.73 -10.10
C ILE A 10 1.60 -19.11 -9.54
N ASN A 11 0.71 -19.94 -9.00
CA ASN A 11 -0.56 -19.50 -8.43
C ASN A 11 -0.36 -19.29 -6.93
N LEU A 12 0.23 -18.15 -6.59
CA LEU A 12 0.43 -17.71 -5.22
C LEU A 12 -0.79 -16.89 -4.79
N SER A 13 -1.30 -17.10 -3.58
CA SER A 13 -2.41 -16.29 -3.07
C SER A 13 -1.98 -14.83 -2.89
N GLU A 14 -2.91 -13.88 -3.07
CA GLU A 14 -2.68 -12.43 -2.88
C GLU A 14 -1.94 -12.13 -1.57
N VAL A 15 -2.42 -12.67 -0.46
CA VAL A 15 -1.79 -12.52 0.88
C VAL A 15 -0.31 -12.93 0.92
N ARG A 16 0.08 -13.93 0.13
CA ARG A 16 1.46 -14.43 0.09
C ARG A 16 2.31 -13.57 -0.85
N GLU A 17 1.74 -13.07 -1.93
CA GLU A 17 2.38 -12.05 -2.77
C GLU A 17 2.63 -10.76 -1.96
N ASP A 18 1.67 -10.34 -1.14
CA ASP A 18 1.81 -9.19 -0.24
C ASP A 18 3.01 -9.35 0.71
N TYR A 19 3.19 -10.55 1.29
CA TYR A 19 4.35 -10.79 2.16
C TYR A 19 5.67 -10.68 1.40
N LEU A 20 5.76 -11.23 0.18
CA LEU A 20 6.96 -11.13 -0.64
C LEU A 20 7.26 -9.67 -1.03
N GLU A 21 6.22 -8.92 -1.40
CA GLU A 21 6.32 -7.49 -1.69
C GLU A 21 6.77 -6.69 -0.46
N THR A 22 6.16 -6.92 0.71
CA THR A 22 6.56 -6.27 1.96
C THR A 22 8.04 -6.55 2.28
N ILE A 23 8.50 -7.80 2.13
CA ILE A 23 9.92 -8.12 2.32
C ILE A 23 10.78 -7.35 1.30
N LEU A 24 10.37 -7.26 0.04
CA LEU A 24 11.09 -6.49 -0.98
C LEU A 24 11.20 -5.01 -0.61
N ARG A 25 10.10 -4.39 -0.16
CA ARG A 25 10.03 -2.96 0.20
C ARG A 25 10.85 -2.65 1.46
N LEU A 26 10.84 -3.55 2.44
CA LEU A 26 11.60 -3.38 3.68
C LEU A 26 13.10 -3.70 3.52
N ALA A 27 13.49 -4.52 2.53
CA ALA A 27 14.87 -4.92 2.28
C ALA A 27 15.69 -3.81 1.61
N LYS A 28 16.11 -2.80 2.39
CA LYS A 28 17.06 -1.76 1.95
C LYS A 28 18.34 -2.41 1.43
N ASP A 29 18.68 -2.15 0.17
CA ASP A 29 19.88 -2.70 -0.50
C ASP A 29 20.01 -4.23 -0.39
N GLY A 30 18.87 -4.94 -0.29
CA GLY A 30 18.84 -6.40 -0.15
C GLY A 30 19.16 -6.92 1.25
N ALA A 31 19.22 -6.05 2.26
CA ALA A 31 19.45 -6.44 3.64
C ALA A 31 18.33 -7.37 4.19
N PRO A 32 18.66 -8.28 5.11
CA PRO A 32 17.67 -9.12 5.76
C PRO A 32 16.61 -8.32 6.53
N VAL A 33 15.36 -8.75 6.43
CA VAL A 33 14.20 -8.09 7.05
C VAL A 33 13.80 -8.82 8.32
N ARG A 34 13.50 -8.09 9.41
CA ARG A 34 13.07 -8.73 10.66
C ARG A 34 11.58 -9.05 10.59
N LEU A 35 11.20 -10.22 11.10
CA LEU A 35 9.80 -10.65 11.23
C LEU A 35 8.92 -9.60 11.93
N VAL A 36 9.47 -8.91 12.93
CA VAL A 36 8.73 -7.90 13.69
C VAL A 36 8.35 -6.67 12.86
N ASP A 37 9.13 -6.34 11.84
CA ASP A 37 8.86 -5.21 10.95
C ASP A 37 7.77 -5.59 9.95
N ILE A 38 7.80 -6.83 9.46
CA ILE A 38 6.74 -7.39 8.59
C ILE A 38 5.40 -7.43 9.36
N ALA A 39 5.41 -7.92 10.60
CA ALA A 39 4.20 -7.95 11.43
C ALA A 39 3.61 -6.55 11.66
N LYS A 40 4.48 -5.56 11.87
CA LYS A 40 4.07 -4.15 12.02
C LYS A 40 3.46 -3.59 10.74
N GLU A 41 4.05 -3.87 9.58
CA GLU A 41 3.56 -3.41 8.27
C GLU A 41 2.15 -3.94 7.98
N HIS A 42 1.91 -5.23 8.23
CA HIS A 42 0.61 -5.86 7.98
C HIS A 42 -0.42 -5.66 9.10
N GLY A 43 -0.02 -5.13 10.27
CA GLY A 43 -0.90 -4.98 11.42
C GLY A 43 -1.40 -6.30 12.01
N VAL A 44 -0.62 -7.39 11.88
CA VAL A 44 -0.98 -8.74 12.34
C VAL A 44 -0.01 -9.26 13.41
N SER A 45 -0.35 -10.39 14.02
CA SER A 45 0.49 -10.99 15.06
C SER A 45 1.79 -11.57 14.49
N LYS A 46 2.84 -11.65 15.32
CA LYS A 46 4.11 -12.32 14.95
C LYS A 46 3.90 -13.80 14.62
N ALA A 47 2.94 -14.46 15.26
CA ALA A 47 2.61 -15.86 14.97
C ALA A 47 2.05 -16.00 13.55
N THR A 48 1.09 -15.15 13.18
CA THR A 48 0.50 -15.09 11.82
C THR A 48 1.58 -14.91 10.75
N VAL A 49 2.51 -13.97 10.96
CA VAL A 49 3.64 -13.77 10.03
C VAL A 49 4.55 -15.00 10.02
N SER A 50 4.88 -15.55 11.18
CA SER A 50 5.75 -16.74 11.28
C SER A 50 5.20 -17.92 10.48
N ASP A 51 3.89 -18.16 10.52
CA ASP A 51 3.25 -19.25 9.80
C ASP A 51 3.31 -19.02 8.28
N ALA A 52 3.07 -17.78 7.84
CA ALA A 52 3.18 -17.41 6.42
C ALA A 52 4.61 -17.53 5.91
N LEU A 53 5.60 -17.07 6.68
CA LEU A 53 7.02 -17.18 6.31
C LEU A 53 7.49 -18.65 6.31
N ALA A 54 7.03 -19.48 7.25
CA ALA A 54 7.36 -20.90 7.24
C ALA A 54 6.91 -21.57 5.93
N TRP A 55 5.71 -21.24 5.45
CA TRP A 55 5.21 -21.73 4.16
C TRP A 55 6.05 -21.19 2.99
N LEU A 56 6.30 -19.88 2.93
CA LEU A 56 7.09 -19.27 1.86
C LEU A 56 8.52 -19.82 1.80
N GLY A 57 9.11 -20.13 2.95
CA GLY A 57 10.43 -20.76 3.06
C GLY A 57 10.43 -22.21 2.57
N ALA A 58 9.42 -22.99 2.97
CA ALA A 58 9.26 -24.37 2.52
C ALA A 58 9.10 -24.48 1.00
N GLU A 59 8.45 -23.49 0.37
CA GLU A 59 8.26 -23.41 -1.08
C GLU A 59 9.42 -22.73 -1.83
N GLY A 60 10.46 -22.27 -1.11
CA GLY A 60 11.68 -21.74 -1.70
C GLY A 60 11.60 -20.29 -2.20
N TYR A 61 10.60 -19.51 -1.77
CA TYR A 61 10.51 -18.08 -2.11
C TYR A 61 11.37 -17.19 -1.22
N ILE A 62 11.66 -17.65 0.00
CA ILE A 62 12.48 -16.92 0.96
C ILE A 62 13.49 -17.85 1.61
N ASP A 63 14.61 -17.27 2.05
CA ASP A 63 15.50 -17.90 3.02
C ASP A 63 14.99 -17.51 4.42
N TYR A 64 14.49 -18.50 5.15
CA TYR A 64 13.83 -18.32 6.43
C TYR A 64 14.18 -19.41 7.42
N GLU A 65 14.68 -18.98 8.57
CA GLU A 65 14.85 -19.78 9.76
C GLU A 65 14.08 -19.14 10.92
N LYS A 66 13.56 -19.99 11.81
CA LYS A 66 12.76 -19.52 12.95
C LYS A 66 13.56 -18.51 13.78
N TYR A 67 12.94 -17.37 14.07
CA TYR A 67 13.52 -16.25 14.82
C TYR A 67 14.69 -15.50 14.15
N ARG A 68 15.00 -15.80 12.88
CA ARG A 68 16.04 -15.11 12.12
C ARG A 68 15.43 -14.06 11.17
N PRO A 69 16.19 -13.03 10.80
CA PRO A 69 15.82 -12.16 9.68
C PRO A 69 15.67 -12.97 8.38
N VAL A 70 14.75 -12.56 7.54
CA VAL A 70 14.36 -13.22 6.28
C VAL A 70 14.97 -12.49 5.09
N THR A 71 15.35 -13.23 4.04
CA THR A 71 15.73 -12.68 2.73
C THR A 71 14.92 -13.33 1.60
N LEU A 72 14.73 -12.62 0.50
CA LEU A 72 14.11 -13.18 -0.71
C LEU A 72 15.12 -14.04 -1.47
N THR A 73 14.69 -15.24 -1.88
CA THR A 73 15.42 -16.00 -2.91
C THR A 73 15.27 -15.31 -4.27
N PRO A 74 16.05 -15.70 -5.30
CA PRO A 74 15.85 -15.18 -6.65
C PRO A 74 14.41 -15.34 -7.15
N LEU A 75 13.78 -16.48 -6.85
CA LEU A 75 12.39 -16.76 -7.24
C LEU A 75 11.39 -15.83 -6.52
N GLY A 76 11.49 -15.73 -5.19
CA GLY A 76 10.60 -14.82 -4.44
C GLY A 76 10.80 -13.36 -4.82
N ARG A 77 12.03 -12.96 -5.14
CA ARG A 77 12.34 -11.60 -5.61
C ARG A 77 11.71 -11.29 -6.96
N GLU A 78 11.70 -12.24 -7.89
CA GLU A 78 11.06 -12.06 -9.20
C GLU A 78 9.55 -11.79 -9.04
N ILE A 79 8.88 -12.60 -8.21
CA ILE A 79 7.44 -12.44 -7.94
C ILE A 79 7.18 -11.11 -7.23
N ALA A 80 7.91 -10.81 -6.15
CA ALA A 80 7.75 -9.56 -5.41
C ALA A 80 7.93 -8.33 -6.30
N LYS A 81 8.94 -8.33 -7.17
CA LYS A 81 9.19 -7.22 -8.11
C LYS A 81 8.03 -7.06 -9.08
N ARG A 82 7.55 -8.17 -9.65
CA ARG A 82 6.44 -8.14 -10.60
C ARG A 82 5.15 -7.60 -9.97
N THR A 83 4.85 -7.98 -8.73
CA THR A 83 3.70 -7.45 -7.99
C THR A 83 3.88 -5.96 -7.72
N PHE A 84 5.04 -5.56 -7.19
CA PHE A 84 5.33 -4.17 -6.89
C PHE A 84 5.41 -3.26 -8.13
N GLU A 85 5.80 -3.80 -9.28
CA GLU A 85 5.77 -3.06 -10.56
C GLU A 85 4.33 -2.79 -11.02
N LYS A 86 3.43 -3.76 -10.86
CA LYS A 86 1.99 -3.56 -11.10
C LYS A 86 1.44 -2.52 -10.12
N HIS A 87 1.78 -2.61 -8.83
CA HIS A 87 1.41 -1.64 -7.80
C HIS A 87 1.74 -0.21 -8.25
N LYS A 88 3.03 0.06 -8.54
CA LYS A 88 3.51 1.38 -8.93
C LYS A 88 2.86 1.90 -10.21
N LEU A 89 2.67 1.02 -11.20
CA LEU A 89 2.01 1.38 -12.46
C LEU A 89 0.58 1.85 -12.19
N LEU A 90 -0.19 1.07 -11.41
CA LEU A 90 -1.57 1.38 -11.06
C LEU A 90 -1.66 2.64 -10.20
N LEU A 91 -0.77 2.80 -9.22
CA LEU A 91 -0.71 3.98 -8.37
C LEU A 91 -0.48 5.25 -9.19
N ARG A 92 0.47 5.22 -10.13
CA ARG A 92 0.71 6.33 -11.06
C ARG A 92 -0.50 6.57 -11.97
N PHE A 93 -1.07 5.52 -12.55
CA PHE A 93 -2.24 5.66 -13.41
C PHE A 93 -3.41 6.33 -12.66
N LEU A 94 -3.74 5.83 -11.48
CA LEU A 94 -4.84 6.35 -10.67
C LEU A 94 -4.55 7.78 -10.18
N GLY A 95 -3.34 8.04 -9.69
CA GLY A 95 -2.98 9.34 -9.11
C GLY A 95 -2.66 10.40 -10.17
N GLU A 96 -1.74 10.11 -11.07
CA GLU A 96 -1.19 11.07 -12.05
C GLU A 96 -2.11 11.22 -13.26
N THR A 97 -2.66 10.12 -13.78
CA THR A 97 -3.50 10.16 -14.99
C THR A 97 -4.96 10.47 -14.67
N LEU A 98 -5.53 9.83 -13.65
CA LEU A 98 -6.94 10.00 -13.30
C LEU A 98 -7.19 11.06 -12.20
N GLY A 99 -6.16 11.54 -11.52
CA GLY A 99 -6.28 12.56 -10.47
C GLY A 99 -6.93 12.05 -9.18
N ILE A 100 -6.92 10.73 -8.94
CA ILE A 100 -7.50 10.14 -7.73
C ILE A 100 -6.65 10.54 -6.50
N PRO A 101 -7.29 10.90 -5.36
CA PRO A 101 -6.55 11.27 -4.15
C PRO A 101 -5.55 10.18 -3.72
N PRO A 102 -4.33 10.54 -3.27
CA PRO A 102 -3.25 9.58 -3.04
C PRO A 102 -3.62 8.37 -2.17
N LYS A 103 -4.36 8.60 -1.07
CA LYS A 103 -4.77 7.53 -0.16
C LYS A 103 -5.73 6.53 -0.82
N GLU A 104 -6.62 7.02 -1.68
CA GLU A 104 -7.58 6.18 -2.39
C GLU A 104 -6.90 5.42 -3.54
N ALA A 105 -5.99 6.09 -4.25
CA ALA A 105 -5.17 5.49 -5.29
C ALA A 105 -4.31 4.33 -4.74
N GLU A 106 -3.69 4.51 -3.57
CA GLU A 106 -2.91 3.46 -2.88
C GLU A 106 -3.75 2.21 -2.59
N ILE A 107 -4.91 2.39 -1.96
CA ILE A 107 -5.82 1.30 -1.60
C ILE A 107 -6.32 0.56 -2.84
N ALA A 108 -6.65 1.30 -3.90
CA ALA A 108 -7.10 0.71 -5.16
C ALA A 108 -5.97 -0.02 -5.88
N ALA A 109 -4.76 0.56 -5.96
CA ALA A 109 -3.60 -0.05 -6.58
C ALA A 109 -3.24 -1.39 -5.91
N CYS A 110 -3.14 -1.42 -4.57
CA CYS A 110 -2.90 -2.66 -3.80
C CYS A 110 -3.88 -3.77 -4.14
N ARG A 111 -5.17 -3.46 -4.35
CA ARG A 111 -6.17 -4.50 -4.69
C ARG A 111 -6.07 -4.93 -6.14
N MET A 112 -5.80 -3.98 -7.03
CA MET A 112 -5.80 -4.22 -8.47
C MET A 112 -4.55 -4.98 -8.93
N GLU A 113 -3.41 -4.81 -8.26
CA GLU A 113 -2.14 -5.41 -8.68
C GLU A 113 -2.20 -6.94 -8.72
N HIS A 114 -2.92 -7.60 -7.82
CA HIS A 114 -3.09 -9.05 -7.84
C HIS A 114 -4.12 -9.52 -8.87
N ALA A 115 -5.13 -8.69 -9.14
CA ALA A 115 -6.22 -9.02 -10.05
C ALA A 115 -5.81 -8.94 -11.53
N ILE A 116 -4.83 -8.09 -11.87
CA ILE A 116 -4.44 -7.89 -13.27
C ILE A 116 -3.28 -8.81 -13.70
N GLY A 117 -3.46 -9.44 -14.87
CA GLY A 117 -2.40 -10.19 -15.52
C GLY A 117 -1.35 -9.29 -16.16
N SER A 118 -0.13 -9.80 -16.36
CA SER A 118 0.98 -9.03 -16.94
C SER A 118 0.69 -8.43 -18.32
N LYS A 119 -0.11 -9.09 -19.15
CA LYS A 119 -0.48 -8.54 -20.47
C LYS A 119 -1.25 -7.23 -20.32
N ILE A 120 -2.16 -7.15 -19.35
CA ILE A 120 -2.94 -5.94 -19.07
C ILE A 120 -2.01 -4.86 -18.53
N ALA A 121 -1.14 -5.19 -17.58
CA ALA A 121 -0.18 -4.24 -17.02
C ALA A 121 0.73 -3.65 -18.11
N VAL A 122 1.25 -4.47 -19.03
CA VAL A 122 2.07 -4.00 -20.16
C VAL A 122 1.27 -3.06 -21.07
N LYS A 123 0.03 -3.40 -21.43
CA LYS A 123 -0.81 -2.53 -22.27
C LYS A 123 -1.21 -1.23 -21.57
N LEU A 124 -1.39 -1.26 -20.26
CA LEU A 124 -1.63 -0.05 -19.47
C LEU A 124 -0.39 0.86 -19.46
N ALA A 125 0.81 0.28 -19.30
CA ALA A 125 2.05 1.04 -19.40
C ALA A 125 2.24 1.67 -20.78
N GLU A 126 2.06 0.91 -21.86
CA GLU A 126 2.10 1.43 -23.24
C GLU A 126 1.11 2.58 -23.46
N LEU A 127 -0.11 2.47 -22.91
CA LEU A 127 -1.11 3.52 -22.97
C LEU A 127 -0.65 4.79 -22.23
N MET A 128 -0.09 4.63 -21.03
CA MET A 128 0.40 5.77 -20.23
C MET A 128 1.54 6.51 -20.92
N GLU A 129 2.44 5.79 -21.59
CA GLU A 129 3.52 6.41 -22.39
C GLU A 129 2.94 7.17 -23.59
N ALA A 130 2.00 6.55 -24.33
CA ALA A 130 1.35 7.20 -25.47
C ALA A 130 0.60 8.49 -25.08
N ILE A 131 -0.12 8.47 -23.94
CA ILE A 131 -0.79 9.66 -23.40
C ILE A 131 0.25 10.69 -22.93
N GLY A 132 1.35 10.25 -22.31
CA GLY A 132 2.45 11.12 -21.90
C GLY A 132 3.08 11.88 -23.08
N ASP A 133 3.25 11.20 -24.21
CA ASP A 133 3.77 11.79 -25.45
C ASP A 133 2.77 12.78 -26.08
N GLU A 134 1.47 12.51 -26.01
CA GLU A 134 0.42 13.42 -26.54
C GLU A 134 0.21 14.67 -25.68
N PHE A 135 0.44 14.59 -24.36
CA PHE A 135 0.29 15.70 -23.41
C PHE A 135 1.61 16.33 -22.96
N GLY A 136 2.73 15.94 -23.59
CA GLY A 136 4.10 16.37 -23.33
C GLY A 136 4.38 17.84 -23.64
N SER A 137 3.54 18.78 -23.18
CA SER A 137 3.84 20.21 -23.07
C SER A 137 2.82 20.99 -22.23
N ASN A 138 2.22 20.44 -21.17
CA ASN A 138 1.48 21.30 -20.23
C ASN A 138 1.67 20.92 -18.75
N SER A 139 2.89 21.09 -18.27
CA SER A 139 3.17 21.30 -16.86
C SER A 139 2.60 22.65 -16.39
N LYS A 140 1.29 22.76 -16.22
CA LYS A 140 0.71 23.66 -15.23
C LYS A 140 -0.36 22.91 -14.45
N ALA A 141 0.09 22.50 -13.26
CA ALA A 141 -0.69 22.08 -12.12
C ALA A 141 -2.13 22.63 -12.17
N GLY A 142 -3.09 21.71 -12.25
CA GLY A 142 -4.47 22.00 -11.96
C GLY A 142 -4.55 22.60 -10.57
N SER A 143 -4.85 23.89 -10.51
CA SER A 143 -5.24 24.58 -9.29
C SER A 143 -6.46 23.87 -8.71
N ALA A 144 -6.31 23.32 -7.51
CA ALA A 144 -7.43 22.83 -6.71
C ALA A 144 -8.49 23.95 -6.56
N PRO A 145 -9.79 23.66 -6.66
CA PRO A 145 -10.81 24.67 -6.44
C PRO A 145 -10.83 25.08 -4.96
N ALA A 146 -10.68 26.38 -4.73
CA ALA A 146 -10.77 27.01 -3.43
C ALA A 146 -12.14 26.74 -2.78
N SER A 147 -12.09 26.12 -1.61
CA SER A 147 -13.21 26.05 -0.64
C SER A 147 -13.68 27.47 -0.31
N LYS A 148 -14.90 27.82 -0.73
CA LYS A 148 -15.59 29.05 -0.31
C LYS A 148 -15.91 28.94 1.18
N LYS A 149 -15.18 29.65 2.04
CA LYS A 149 -15.57 29.88 3.44
C LYS A 149 -16.84 30.74 3.49
N GLY A 150 -17.81 30.25 4.26
CA GLY A 150 -19.10 30.88 4.51
C GLY A 150 -18.98 32.31 5.06
N LYS A 151 -19.88 33.14 4.57
CA LYS A 151 -20.06 34.55 4.90
C LYS A 151 -20.43 34.71 6.38
N ALA A 152 -19.70 35.59 7.07
CA ALA A 152 -20.02 36.04 8.41
C ALA A 152 -21.40 36.72 8.46
N VAL A 153 -22.20 36.40 9.48
CA VAL A 153 -23.36 37.20 9.87
C VAL A 153 -23.15 37.65 11.31
N ARG A 154 -22.94 38.96 11.48
CA ARG A 154 -23.00 39.67 12.77
C ARG A 154 -24.47 40.00 13.04
N GLY A 155 -24.94 39.82 14.28
CA GLY A 155 -26.18 40.47 14.70
C GLY A 155 -26.85 39.94 15.96
N LEU A 156 -26.65 40.68 17.07
CA LEU A 156 -27.60 41.01 18.14
C LEU A 156 -28.13 39.92 19.11
N SER A 157 -27.48 39.90 20.28
CA SER A 157 -28.05 40.11 21.64
C SER A 157 -29.54 39.86 21.89
N LYS A 158 -29.84 38.99 22.87
CA LYS A 158 -30.85 39.27 23.92
C LYS A 158 -30.61 38.41 25.19
N LYS A 159 -30.76 39.08 26.34
CA LYS A 159 -30.78 38.59 27.73
C LYS A 159 -31.86 37.51 27.94
N THR A 160 -31.65 36.57 28.88
CA THR A 160 -32.29 36.56 30.22
C THR A 160 -32.02 35.26 31.00
N ALA A 161 -31.69 35.44 32.29
CA ALA A 161 -32.07 34.69 33.49
C ALA A 161 -32.07 33.14 33.52
N GLY A 162 -31.35 32.60 34.52
CA GLY A 162 -32.04 31.88 35.60
C GLY A 162 -31.62 30.43 35.90
N SER A 163 -31.07 30.26 37.10
CA SER A 163 -31.28 29.14 38.05
C SER A 163 -30.21 28.04 38.19
N SER A 164 -29.49 28.13 39.32
CA SER A 164 -29.24 27.11 40.36
C SER A 164 -28.72 25.70 40.00
N VAL A 165 -27.64 25.26 40.67
CA VAL A 165 -27.65 24.30 41.80
C VAL A 165 -26.22 23.80 42.14
N LYS A 166 -25.74 24.19 43.32
CA LYS A 166 -25.14 23.39 44.43
C LYS A 166 -24.18 22.20 44.13
N LYS A 167 -22.96 22.29 44.67
CA LYS A 167 -22.19 21.34 45.54
C LYS A 167 -20.69 21.71 45.41
N GLY A 168 -19.87 21.94 46.43
CA GLY A 168 -19.88 21.48 47.81
C GLY A 168 -18.65 20.57 48.03
N ARG A 169 -17.74 20.99 48.95
CA ARG A 169 -16.54 20.29 49.48
C ARG A 169 -15.29 20.37 48.58
N GLY A 170 -14.07 20.61 49.06
CA GLY A 170 -13.51 20.75 50.40
C GLY A 170 -12.00 21.05 50.26
N ARG A 171 -11.43 21.64 51.30
CA ARG A 171 -10.06 22.19 51.39
C ARG A 171 -8.97 21.13 51.59
N ALA A 172 -7.74 21.64 51.40
CA ALA A 172 -6.44 21.25 51.99
C ALA A 172 -5.70 20.10 51.29
#